data_AF-A0A2T2VGL2-F1
#
_entry.id   AF-A0A2T2VGL2-F1
#
_cell.length_a   1.000
_cell.length_b   1.000
_cell.length_c   1.000
_cell.angle_alpha   90.00
_cell.angle_beta   90.00
_cell.angle_gamma   90.00
#
_symmetry.space_group_name_H-M   'P 1'
#
loop_
_entity.id
_entity.type
_entity.pdbx_description
1 polymer ?
#
loop_
_entity_poly.entity_id
_entity_poly.type
_entity_poly.pdbx_seq_one_letter_code
_entity_poly.pdbx_strand_id
1 'polypeptide(L)'
;MTEDSPTPFDETDSSPRRWVAVSNEMIMARLDWDIMMHRILMVLISQIDSKNDEAFRMQRVPARRIRDMAQVSQKSIHEEVAEATARLVREPIEFWSADKKSYEGYPIFSTCKYKSREGMIEAKFNEDARPYLLQLREHFTQYRLRQAIPLSTPYAIRTYEIAKMIERPGERRVRQIPVGRFRKMFSLEDKYSRHNDMRRRVIDPSVEQVNEKTDVNVRCKDVRDGQTPIALQWTVESTDSGRNEDE
;
A
#
# COMPACT_ATOMS: atom_id res chain seq x y z
N MET A 1 -31.93 43.75 -0.29
CA MET A 1 -30.71 43.23 -0.93
C MET A 1 -29.73 42.94 0.19
N THR A 2 -29.80 41.72 0.72
CA THR A 2 -28.88 41.22 1.74
C THR A 2 -28.01 40.19 1.04
N GLU A 3 -26.70 40.46 1.03
CA GLU A 3 -25.68 39.65 0.39
C GLU A 3 -25.69 38.22 0.97
N ASP A 4 -25.82 37.24 0.09
CA ASP A 4 -25.63 35.83 0.38
C ASP A 4 -24.21 35.63 0.92
N SER A 5 -24.14 35.32 2.22
CA SER A 5 -22.94 34.76 2.83
C SER A 5 -22.70 33.38 2.23
N PRO A 6 -21.47 33.02 1.80
CA PRO A 6 -21.21 31.70 1.26
C PRO A 6 -21.49 30.67 2.36
N THR A 7 -22.38 29.74 2.04
CA THR A 7 -22.73 28.59 2.87
C THR A 7 -21.45 27.85 3.29
N PRO A 8 -21.32 27.40 4.55
CA PRO A 8 -20.17 26.63 4.99
C PRO A 8 -20.06 25.36 4.14
N PHE A 9 -18.88 25.10 3.59
CA PHE A 9 -18.59 23.88 2.84
C PHE A 9 -18.90 22.66 3.71
N ASP A 10 -19.74 21.77 3.18
CA ASP A 10 -20.18 20.55 3.82
C ASP A 10 -18.99 19.62 4.09
N GLU A 11 -18.73 19.35 5.37
CA GLU A 11 -17.60 18.59 5.92
C GLU A 11 -17.86 17.07 5.90
N THR A 12 -18.80 16.60 5.08
CA THR A 12 -19.30 15.23 5.15
C THR A 12 -18.59 14.29 4.16
N ASP A 13 -17.86 13.32 4.74
CA ASP A 13 -17.23 12.14 4.10
C ASP A 13 -15.83 12.30 3.45
N SER A 14 -14.90 12.97 4.14
CA SER A 14 -13.45 12.93 3.80
C SER A 14 -12.57 12.24 4.86
N SER A 15 -13.17 11.54 5.83
CA SER A 15 -12.39 10.76 6.79
C SER A 15 -11.97 9.42 6.16
N PRO A 16 -10.67 9.02 6.23
CA PRO A 16 -10.23 7.69 5.83
C PRO A 16 -11.12 6.62 6.47
N ARG A 17 -11.69 5.76 5.60
CA ARG A 17 -12.46 4.60 6.04
C ARG A 17 -11.51 3.62 6.74
N ARG A 18 -12.09 2.68 7.48
CA ARG A 18 -11.32 1.66 8.21
C ARG A 18 -10.49 0.74 7.29
N TRP A 19 -10.83 0.68 6.00
CA TRP A 19 -10.32 -0.29 5.04
C TRP A 19 -9.61 0.36 3.87
N VAL A 20 -8.56 -0.30 3.38
CA VAL A 20 -7.95 -0.08 2.08
C VAL A 20 -8.40 -1.21 1.17
N ALA A 21 -8.87 -0.88 -0.03
CA ALA A 21 -9.28 -1.85 -1.05
C ALA A 21 -8.47 -1.59 -2.32
N VAL A 22 -7.78 -2.62 -2.80
CA VAL A 22 -6.88 -2.52 -3.95
C VAL A 22 -6.87 -3.83 -4.72
N SER A 23 -6.78 -3.77 -6.04
CA SER A 23 -6.64 -4.97 -6.87
C SER A 23 -5.39 -5.78 -6.47
N ASN A 24 -5.46 -7.10 -6.65
CA ASN A 24 -4.30 -7.97 -6.45
C ASN A 24 -3.16 -7.65 -7.42
N GLU A 25 -3.49 -7.13 -8.59
CA GLU A 25 -2.51 -6.76 -9.60
C GLU A 25 -1.64 -5.59 -9.11
N MET A 26 -2.25 -4.56 -8.51
CA MET A 26 -1.51 -3.43 -7.92
C MET A 26 -0.70 -3.84 -6.68
N ILE A 27 -1.17 -4.81 -5.88
CA ILE A 27 -0.34 -5.43 -4.83
C ILE A 27 0.89 -6.12 -5.42
N MET A 28 0.78 -6.67 -6.63
CA MET A 28 1.86 -7.36 -7.33
C MET A 28 2.69 -6.46 -8.26
N ALA A 29 2.39 -5.15 -8.30
CA ALA A 29 3.12 -4.17 -9.09
C ALA A 29 4.49 -3.83 -8.48
N ARG A 30 5.39 -3.28 -9.31
CA ARG A 30 6.66 -2.70 -8.85
C ARG A 30 6.42 -1.27 -8.38
N LEU A 31 6.91 -0.97 -7.17
CA LEU A 31 6.90 0.35 -6.56
C LEU A 31 8.29 0.63 -5.97
N ASP A 32 8.92 1.74 -6.37
CA ASP A 32 10.22 2.19 -5.82
C ASP A 32 10.03 3.33 -4.82
N TRP A 33 9.05 3.17 -3.96
CA TRP A 33 8.53 4.25 -3.12
C TRP A 33 9.08 4.18 -1.71
N ASP A 34 9.24 5.34 -1.08
CA ASP A 34 9.54 5.40 0.34
C ASP A 34 8.28 5.13 1.19
N ILE A 35 8.49 5.00 2.49
CA ILE A 35 7.41 4.70 3.44
C ILE A 35 6.33 5.79 3.49
N MET A 36 6.71 7.06 3.34
CA MET A 36 5.76 8.16 3.41
C MET A 36 4.83 8.15 2.21
N MET A 37 5.37 7.87 1.02
CA MET A 37 4.58 7.66 -0.20
C MET A 37 3.54 6.55 -0.02
N HIS A 38 3.93 5.39 0.54
CA HIS A 38 3.00 4.30 0.85
C HIS A 38 1.91 4.72 1.85
N ARG A 39 2.28 5.44 2.92
CA ARG A 39 1.32 5.92 3.93
C ARG A 39 0.32 6.90 3.34
N ILE A 40 0.78 7.85 2.53
CA ILE A 40 -0.08 8.79 1.80
C ILE A 40 -1.03 8.01 0.89
N LEU A 41 -0.53 7.08 0.09
CA LEU A 41 -1.34 6.26 -0.81
C LEU A 41 -2.44 5.52 -0.04
N MET A 42 -2.10 4.79 1.02
CA MET A 42 -3.07 4.00 1.79
C MET A 42 -4.18 4.88 2.39
N VAL A 43 -3.84 6.06 2.92
CA VAL A 43 -4.84 6.99 3.48
C VAL A 43 -5.74 7.57 2.40
N LEU A 44 -5.21 7.85 1.20
CA LEU A 44 -6.01 8.32 0.07
C LEU A 44 -6.92 7.21 -0.50
N ILE A 45 -6.41 5.99 -0.69
CA ILE A 45 -7.22 4.84 -1.12
C ILE A 45 -8.35 4.58 -0.12
N SER A 46 -8.10 4.70 1.19
CA SER A 46 -9.14 4.46 2.20
C SER A 46 -10.31 5.45 2.16
N GLN A 47 -10.21 6.56 1.43
CA GLN A 47 -11.33 7.51 1.24
C GLN A 47 -12.19 7.16 0.01
N ILE A 48 -11.84 6.11 -0.73
CA ILE A 48 -12.56 5.63 -1.91
C ILE A 48 -13.58 4.58 -1.49
N ASP A 49 -14.81 4.70 -1.98
CA ASP A 49 -15.75 3.59 -2.03
C ASP A 49 -15.43 2.69 -3.22
N SER A 50 -14.51 1.73 -3.03
CA SER A 50 -14.06 0.85 -4.10
C SER A 50 -15.18 0.06 -4.82
N LYS A 51 -16.41 0.01 -4.30
CA LYS A 51 -17.54 -0.70 -4.94
C LYS A 51 -18.47 0.25 -5.69
N ASN A 52 -18.69 1.44 -5.14
CA ASN A 52 -19.74 2.36 -5.57
C ASN A 52 -19.22 3.63 -6.24
N ASP A 53 -17.98 4.05 -5.96
CA ASP A 53 -17.41 5.22 -6.61
C ASP A 53 -17.19 4.93 -8.10
N GLU A 54 -17.75 5.78 -8.95
CA GLU A 54 -17.60 5.69 -10.41
C GLU A 54 -16.48 6.59 -10.93
N ALA A 55 -16.03 7.59 -10.18
CA ALA A 55 -14.99 8.52 -10.63
C ALA A 55 -14.11 8.98 -9.46
N PHE A 56 -12.88 9.37 -9.76
CA PHE A 56 -11.99 9.92 -8.75
C PHE A 56 -12.33 11.39 -8.47
N ARG A 57 -12.52 11.69 -7.18
CA ARG A 57 -12.65 13.06 -6.66
C ARG A 57 -11.32 13.58 -6.14
N MET A 58 -11.21 14.90 -6.01
CA MET A 58 -10.10 15.52 -5.27
C MET A 58 -10.24 15.14 -3.80
N GLN A 59 -9.20 14.54 -3.23
CA GLN A 59 -9.12 14.14 -1.84
C GLN A 59 -8.19 15.07 -1.07
N ARG A 60 -8.47 15.25 0.23
CA ARG A 60 -7.69 16.13 1.10
C ARG A 60 -7.34 15.40 2.39
N VAL A 61 -6.07 15.44 2.80
CA VAL A 61 -5.59 14.76 4.00
C VAL A 61 -4.65 15.68 4.79
N PRO A 62 -4.91 15.92 6.09
CA PRO A 62 -3.93 16.60 6.94
C PRO A 62 -2.68 15.74 7.10
N ALA A 63 -1.49 16.32 6.86
CA ALA A 63 -0.21 15.64 7.05
C ALA A 63 -0.07 15.09 8.49
N ARG A 64 -0.59 15.85 9.47
CA ARG A 64 -0.65 15.45 10.87
C ARG A 64 -1.41 14.13 11.08
N ARG A 65 -2.50 13.91 10.33
CA ARG A 65 -3.32 12.69 10.45
C ARG A 65 -2.53 11.45 10.06
N ILE A 66 -1.73 11.54 8.99
CA ILE A 66 -0.86 10.43 8.54
C ILE A 66 0.15 10.09 9.62
N ARG A 67 0.81 11.11 10.20
CA ARG A 67 1.77 10.96 11.29
C ARG A 67 1.14 10.28 12.51
N ASP A 68 -0.02 10.79 12.94
CA ASP A 68 -0.70 10.31 14.13
C ASP A 68 -1.14 8.85 13.95
N MET A 69 -1.64 8.47 12.77
CA MET A 69 -1.99 7.10 12.43
C MET A 69 -0.76 6.18 12.31
N ALA A 70 0.35 6.70 11.77
CA ALA A 70 1.61 5.96 11.66
C ALA A 70 2.33 5.79 13.01
N GLN A 71 1.84 6.42 14.08
CA GLN A 71 2.42 6.37 15.43
C GLN A 71 3.89 6.82 15.47
N VAL A 72 4.27 7.79 14.63
CA VAL A 72 5.62 8.35 14.59
C VAL A 72 5.65 9.75 15.23
N SER A 73 6.66 10.02 16.06
CA SER A 73 6.78 11.27 16.83
C SER A 73 7.60 12.37 16.14
N GLN A 74 7.87 12.23 14.84
CA GLN A 74 8.81 13.09 14.12
C GLN A 74 8.37 14.57 14.08
N LYS A 75 9.35 15.46 14.29
CA LYS A 75 9.19 16.92 14.19
C LYS A 75 9.07 17.42 12.75
N SER A 76 9.64 16.72 11.75
CA SER A 76 9.74 17.18 10.34
C SER A 76 8.75 16.54 9.36
N ILE A 77 7.54 16.18 9.81
CA ILE A 77 6.53 15.55 8.93
C ILE A 77 6.22 16.36 7.67
N HIS A 78 6.31 17.69 7.74
CA HIS A 78 5.97 18.57 6.63
C HIS A 78 6.97 18.48 5.47
N GLU A 79 8.27 18.35 5.75
CA GLU A 79 9.29 18.17 4.71
C GLU A 79 9.16 16.80 4.07
N GLU A 80 9.02 15.75 4.89
CA GLU A 80 8.85 14.37 4.40
C GLU A 80 7.59 14.23 3.52
N VAL A 81 6.47 14.84 3.92
CA VAL A 81 5.24 14.84 3.11
C VAL A 81 5.40 15.67 1.83
N ALA A 82 6.10 16.81 1.88
CA ALA A 82 6.35 17.62 0.70
C ALA A 82 7.17 16.85 -0.34
N GLU A 83 8.24 16.17 0.10
CA GLU A 83 9.07 15.33 -0.77
C GLU A 83 8.27 14.14 -1.33
N ALA A 84 7.56 13.41 -0.48
CA ALA A 84 6.76 12.27 -0.90
C ALA A 84 5.66 12.66 -1.91
N THR A 85 4.98 13.78 -1.70
CA THR A 85 3.96 14.27 -2.66
C THR A 85 4.57 14.66 -4.00
N ALA A 86 5.76 15.28 -4.01
CA ALA A 86 6.46 15.61 -5.24
C ALA A 86 6.90 14.36 -6.03
N ARG A 87 7.32 13.30 -5.31
CA ARG A 87 7.69 12.00 -5.91
C ARG A 87 6.47 11.24 -6.42
N LEU A 88 5.37 11.21 -5.67
CA LEU A 88 4.14 10.48 -6.01
C LEU A 88 3.48 10.90 -7.33
N VAL A 89 3.71 12.13 -7.81
CA VAL A 89 3.24 12.57 -9.13
C VAL A 89 4.12 12.04 -10.27
N ARG A 90 5.41 11.79 -10.00
CA ARG A 90 6.43 11.50 -11.01
C ARG A 90 6.74 10.01 -11.13
N GLU A 91 6.67 9.29 -10.01
CA GLU A 91 7.06 7.89 -9.95
C GLU A 91 5.88 6.99 -10.29
N PRO A 92 5.99 6.17 -11.35
CA PRO A 92 4.88 5.35 -11.81
C PRO A 92 4.66 4.13 -10.91
N ILE A 93 3.44 3.58 -10.99
CA ILE A 93 3.21 2.18 -10.66
C ILE A 93 3.51 1.36 -11.90
N GLU A 94 4.32 0.32 -11.75
CA GLU A 94 4.82 -0.45 -12.88
C GLU A 94 4.30 -1.89 -12.89
N PHE A 95 3.78 -2.29 -14.05
CA PHE A 95 3.24 -3.60 -14.34
C PHE A 95 4.10 -4.26 -15.43
N TRP A 96 4.49 -5.51 -15.15
CA TRP A 96 5.24 -6.33 -16.10
C TRP A 96 4.44 -7.59 -16.39
N SER A 97 4.32 -7.95 -17.66
CA SER A 97 3.80 -9.28 -18.03
C SER A 97 4.69 -10.39 -17.47
N ALA A 98 4.07 -11.56 -17.27
CA ALA A 98 4.76 -12.73 -16.74
C ALA A 98 5.97 -13.15 -17.59
N ASP A 99 5.90 -12.97 -18.91
CA ASP A 99 6.97 -13.26 -19.87
C ASP A 99 7.94 -12.09 -20.09
N LYS A 100 7.71 -10.96 -19.41
CA LYS A 100 8.46 -9.70 -19.50
C LYS A 100 8.48 -9.07 -20.90
N LYS A 101 7.53 -9.42 -21.79
CA LYS A 101 7.48 -8.85 -23.14
C LYS A 101 6.69 -7.56 -23.24
N SER A 102 5.90 -7.24 -22.21
CA SER A 102 5.15 -5.99 -22.08
C SER A 102 5.42 -5.31 -20.76
N TYR A 103 5.48 -3.98 -20.83
CA TYR A 103 5.64 -3.06 -19.71
C TYR A 103 4.54 -2.02 -19.80
N GLU A 104 3.88 -1.78 -18.68
CA GLU A 104 2.93 -0.69 -18.50
C GLU A 104 3.31 0.07 -17.24
N GLY A 105 3.34 1.38 -17.32
CA GLY A 105 3.64 2.25 -16.19
C GLY A 105 2.81 3.52 -16.28
N TYR A 106 2.13 3.88 -15.19
CA TYR A 106 1.35 5.10 -15.14
C TYR A 106 1.56 5.84 -13.82
N PRO A 107 1.52 7.19 -13.81
CA PRO A 107 1.52 7.96 -12.58
C PRO A 107 0.20 7.72 -11.84
N ILE A 108 0.28 7.36 -10.56
CA ILE A 108 -0.90 7.01 -9.74
C ILE A 108 -1.82 8.22 -9.51
N PHE A 109 -1.27 9.43 -9.49
CA PHE A 109 -2.01 10.67 -9.27
C PHE A 109 -1.92 11.58 -10.50
N SER A 110 -3.08 12.08 -10.94
CA SER A 110 -3.16 13.19 -11.92
C SER A 110 -2.79 14.52 -11.26
N THR A 111 -2.96 14.63 -9.95
CA THR A 111 -2.51 15.77 -9.14
C THR A 111 -2.17 15.26 -7.74
N CYS A 112 -1.02 15.64 -7.20
CA CYS A 112 -0.70 15.46 -5.78
C CYS A 112 0.16 16.64 -5.34
N LYS A 113 -0.31 17.40 -4.36
CA LYS A 113 0.36 18.61 -3.88
C LYS A 113 0.25 18.73 -2.38
N TYR A 114 1.29 19.29 -1.78
CA TYR A 114 1.32 19.62 -0.37
C TYR A 114 1.22 21.14 -0.17
N LYS A 115 0.14 21.58 0.51
CA LYS A 115 -0.09 22.97 0.89
C LYS A 115 0.52 23.23 2.26
N SER A 116 1.78 23.67 2.28
CA SER A 116 2.58 23.84 3.50
C SER A 116 1.95 24.74 4.55
N ARG A 117 1.33 25.87 4.16
CA ARG A 117 0.65 26.79 5.08
C ARG A 117 -0.55 26.16 5.78
N GLU A 118 -1.24 25.23 5.11
CA GLU A 118 -2.41 24.54 5.65
C GLU A 118 -2.06 23.20 6.33
N GLY A 119 -0.86 22.67 6.09
CA GLY A 119 -0.50 21.32 6.52
C GLY A 119 -1.29 20.22 5.80
N MET A 120 -1.77 20.49 4.58
CA MET A 120 -2.73 19.65 3.85
C MET A 120 -2.13 19.06 2.58
N ILE A 121 -2.37 17.77 2.36
CA ILE A 121 -2.19 17.10 1.07
C ILE A 121 -3.49 17.23 0.29
N GLU A 122 -3.40 17.59 -0.99
CA GLU A 122 -4.51 17.51 -1.93
C GLU A 122 -4.10 16.62 -3.11
N ALA A 123 -4.85 15.57 -3.36
CA ALA A 123 -4.52 14.60 -4.40
C ALA A 123 -5.76 14.12 -5.15
N LYS A 124 -5.60 13.88 -6.45
CA LYS A 124 -6.60 13.23 -7.31
C LYS A 124 -5.89 12.09 -8.04
N PHE A 125 -6.45 10.88 -7.92
CA PHE A 125 -5.96 9.72 -8.67
C PHE A 125 -6.04 9.95 -10.18
N ASN A 126 -5.14 9.32 -10.92
CA ASN A 126 -5.21 9.28 -12.38
C ASN A 126 -6.32 8.30 -12.79
N GLU A 127 -7.05 8.58 -13.88
CA GLU A 127 -8.10 7.69 -14.39
C GLU A 127 -7.55 6.31 -14.80
N ASP A 128 -6.26 6.21 -15.15
CA ASP A 128 -5.58 4.92 -15.38
C ASP A 128 -5.59 4.02 -14.13
N ALA A 129 -5.76 4.59 -12.94
CA ALA A 129 -5.86 3.84 -11.68
C ALA A 129 -7.22 3.17 -11.48
N ARG A 130 -8.24 3.49 -12.30
CA ARG A 130 -9.62 2.99 -12.16
C ARG A 130 -9.70 1.46 -12.03
N PRO A 131 -9.05 0.65 -12.90
CA PRO A 131 -9.16 -0.81 -12.83
C PRO A 131 -8.63 -1.39 -11.50
N TYR A 132 -7.81 -0.62 -10.78
CA TYR A 132 -7.10 -1.08 -9.61
C TYR A 132 -7.72 -0.61 -8.29
N LEU A 133 -8.59 0.42 -8.33
CA LEU A 133 -9.13 1.09 -7.13
C LEU A 133 -10.66 1.28 -7.14
N LEU A 134 -11.31 1.37 -8.30
CA LEU A 134 -12.76 1.57 -8.43
C LEU A 134 -13.45 0.31 -8.92
N GLN A 135 -14.73 0.20 -8.59
CA GLN A 135 -15.61 -0.89 -9.00
C GLN A 135 -15.00 -2.30 -8.80
N LEU A 136 -14.23 -2.47 -7.73
CA LEU A 136 -13.57 -3.72 -7.38
C LEU A 136 -14.62 -4.75 -6.92
N ARG A 137 -14.91 -5.73 -7.79
CA ARG A 137 -15.85 -6.83 -7.53
C ARG A 137 -15.17 -8.16 -7.27
N GLU A 138 -14.07 -8.42 -7.99
CA GLU A 138 -13.30 -9.67 -7.93
C GLU A 138 -11.81 -9.37 -7.96
N HIS A 139 -10.97 -10.35 -7.62
CA HIS A 139 -9.51 -10.23 -7.70
C HIS A 139 -8.89 -9.01 -6.99
N PHE A 140 -9.51 -8.54 -5.91
CA PHE A 140 -8.99 -7.49 -5.04
C PHE A 140 -8.74 -7.96 -3.61
N THR A 141 -7.99 -7.19 -2.85
CA THR A 141 -7.69 -7.42 -1.45
C THR A 141 -8.19 -6.25 -0.63
N GLN A 142 -8.74 -6.55 0.55
CA GLN A 142 -9.10 -5.57 1.56
C GLN A 142 -8.33 -5.82 2.84
N TYR A 143 -7.83 -4.75 3.44
CA TYR A 143 -7.14 -4.82 4.73
C TYR A 143 -7.39 -3.57 5.56
N ARG A 144 -7.22 -3.70 6.89
CA ARG A 144 -7.47 -2.61 7.82
C ARG A 144 -6.31 -1.62 7.77
N LEU A 145 -6.60 -0.35 7.48
CA LEU A 145 -5.57 0.70 7.38
C LEU A 145 -4.72 0.79 8.67
N ARG A 146 -5.38 0.63 9.83
CA ARG A 146 -4.73 0.67 11.15
C ARG A 146 -3.65 -0.39 11.38
N GLN A 147 -3.67 -1.50 10.63
CA GLN A 147 -2.67 -2.56 10.74
C GLN A 147 -1.44 -2.27 9.87
N ALA A 148 -1.66 -1.70 8.69
CA ALA A 148 -0.59 -1.46 7.73
C ALA A 148 0.19 -0.16 8.02
N ILE A 149 -0.51 0.92 8.36
CA ILE A 149 0.09 2.25 8.46
C ILE A 149 1.22 2.41 9.51
N PRO A 150 1.21 1.70 10.67
CA PRO A 150 2.27 1.80 11.67
C PRO A 150 3.52 0.96 11.35
N LEU A 151 3.47 0.11 10.32
CA LEU A 151 4.66 -0.64 9.88
C LEU A 151 5.78 0.35 9.51
N SER A 152 7.03 -0.03 9.80
CA SER A 152 8.15 0.91 9.84
C SER A 152 9.03 0.88 8.59
N THR A 153 8.72 0.04 7.61
CA THR A 153 9.42 -0.02 6.33
C THR A 153 8.45 -0.22 5.17
N PRO A 154 8.77 0.26 3.95
CA PRO A 154 7.95 -0.03 2.78
C PRO A 154 7.84 -1.54 2.53
N TYR A 155 8.91 -2.30 2.81
CA TYR A 155 8.94 -3.75 2.65
C TYR A 155 7.99 -4.48 3.59
N ALA A 156 7.88 -4.06 4.84
CA ALA A 156 6.92 -4.62 5.79
C ALA A 156 5.47 -4.33 5.36
N ILE A 157 5.18 -3.11 4.89
CA ILE A 157 3.87 -2.75 4.34
C ILE A 157 3.53 -3.68 3.16
N ARG A 158 4.41 -3.77 2.16
CA ARG A 158 4.19 -4.63 0.99
C ARG A 158 4.07 -6.12 1.36
N THR A 159 4.81 -6.58 2.36
CA THR A 159 4.72 -7.96 2.86
C THR A 159 3.36 -8.23 3.50
N TYR A 160 2.83 -7.28 4.29
CA TYR A 160 1.48 -7.35 4.85
C TYR A 160 0.42 -7.40 3.75
N GLU A 161 0.52 -6.53 2.72
CA GLU A 161 -0.42 -6.54 1.59
C GLU A 161 -0.44 -7.89 0.86
N ILE A 162 0.73 -8.48 0.62
CA ILE A 162 0.85 -9.83 0.04
C ILE A 162 0.21 -10.87 0.97
N ALA A 163 0.43 -10.78 2.28
CA ALA A 163 -0.16 -11.70 3.23
C ALA A 163 -1.69 -11.64 3.22
N LYS A 164 -2.28 -10.44 3.23
CA LYS A 164 -3.73 -10.24 3.13
C LYS A 164 -4.30 -10.70 1.79
N MET A 165 -3.55 -10.56 0.70
CA MET A 165 -3.93 -11.12 -0.60
C MET A 165 -3.98 -12.66 -0.58
N ILE A 166 -3.11 -13.32 0.20
CA ILE A 166 -3.05 -14.79 0.34
C ILE A 166 -4.09 -15.33 1.33
N GLU A 167 -4.50 -14.54 2.32
CA GLU A 167 -5.44 -14.95 3.39
C GLU A 167 -6.88 -15.23 2.91
N ARG A 168 -7.15 -15.13 1.61
CA ARG A 168 -8.48 -15.28 1.01
C ARG A 168 -9.25 -16.50 1.54
N PRO A 169 -10.49 -16.32 2.02
CA PRO A 169 -11.31 -17.42 2.52
C PRO A 169 -11.49 -18.52 1.48
N GLY A 170 -11.43 -19.78 1.90
CA GLY A 170 -11.66 -20.95 1.04
C GLY A 170 -10.49 -21.35 0.13
N GLU A 171 -9.40 -20.58 0.09
CA GLU A 171 -8.20 -20.91 -0.68
C GLU A 171 -7.09 -21.51 0.19
N ARG A 172 -6.15 -22.21 -0.46
CA ARG A 172 -4.90 -22.59 0.20
C ARG A 172 -4.16 -21.29 0.53
N ARG A 173 -3.89 -21.06 1.81
CA ARG A 173 -3.16 -19.89 2.32
C ARG A 173 -1.65 -19.97 2.06
N VAL A 174 -1.30 -20.39 0.85
CA VAL A 174 0.07 -20.61 0.39
C VAL A 174 0.20 -20.07 -1.03
N ARG A 175 1.22 -19.25 -1.27
CA ARG A 175 1.53 -18.73 -2.61
C ARG A 175 3.02 -18.72 -2.86
N GLN A 176 3.42 -19.13 -4.07
CA GLN A 176 4.81 -19.01 -4.52
C GLN A 176 4.98 -17.78 -5.42
N ILE A 177 5.97 -16.96 -5.12
CA ILE A 177 6.38 -15.81 -5.94
C ILE A 177 7.80 -16.07 -6.43
N PRO A 178 8.06 -16.12 -7.75
CA PRO A 178 9.43 -16.29 -8.26
C PRO A 178 10.37 -15.23 -7.68
N VAL A 179 11.60 -15.62 -7.32
CA VAL A 179 12.58 -14.70 -6.68
C VAL A 179 12.82 -13.47 -7.56
N GLY A 180 12.95 -13.65 -8.87
CA GLY A 180 13.11 -12.53 -9.81
C GLY A 180 11.89 -11.59 -9.85
N ARG A 181 10.67 -12.12 -9.67
CA ARG A 181 9.45 -11.29 -9.60
C ARG A 181 9.38 -10.52 -8.29
N PHE A 182 9.68 -11.17 -7.15
CA PHE A 182 9.74 -10.50 -5.85
C PHE A 182 10.76 -9.35 -5.85
N ARG A 183 11.95 -9.59 -6.41
CA ARG A 183 12.99 -8.55 -6.55
C ARG A 183 12.49 -7.34 -7.32
N LYS A 184 11.78 -7.55 -8.44
CA LYS A 184 11.17 -6.46 -9.20
C LYS A 184 10.10 -5.72 -8.41
N MET A 185 9.16 -6.45 -7.82
CA MET A 185 8.06 -5.88 -7.04
C MET A 185 8.53 -4.92 -5.93
N PHE A 186 9.67 -5.24 -5.31
CA PHE A 186 10.25 -4.51 -4.18
C PHE A 186 11.39 -3.55 -4.58
N SER A 187 11.63 -3.32 -5.88
CA SER A 187 12.72 -2.46 -6.38
C SER A 187 14.11 -2.86 -5.82
N LEU A 188 14.40 -4.16 -5.91
CA LEU A 188 15.61 -4.79 -5.39
C LEU A 188 16.56 -5.28 -6.47
N GLU A 189 16.24 -5.15 -7.76
CA GLU A 189 16.99 -5.70 -8.90
C GLU A 189 18.51 -5.49 -8.76
N ASP A 190 18.91 -4.27 -8.39
CA ASP A 190 20.32 -3.86 -8.23
C ASP A 190 20.80 -3.84 -6.76
N LYS A 191 19.98 -4.33 -5.82
CA LYS A 191 20.27 -4.37 -4.38
C LYS A 191 20.40 -5.82 -3.89
N TYR A 192 21.17 -6.04 -2.83
CA TYR A 192 21.28 -7.33 -2.13
C TYR A 192 21.57 -8.53 -3.06
N SER A 193 22.59 -8.43 -3.91
CA SER A 193 22.89 -9.41 -4.97
C SER A 193 22.91 -10.86 -4.48
N ARG A 194 23.37 -11.11 -3.24
CA ARG A 194 23.27 -12.41 -2.57
C ARG A 194 21.88 -12.61 -1.98
N HIS A 195 21.24 -13.74 -2.29
CA HIS A 195 19.92 -14.10 -1.75
C HIS A 195 19.84 -14.01 -0.22
N ASN A 196 20.90 -14.42 0.48
CA ASN A 196 20.98 -14.34 1.94
C ASN A 196 20.93 -12.89 2.45
N ASP A 197 21.48 -11.93 1.72
CA ASP A 197 21.39 -10.51 2.09
C ASP A 197 19.95 -10.00 1.91
N MET A 198 19.26 -10.41 0.83
CA MET A 198 17.84 -10.09 0.62
C MET A 198 16.96 -10.67 1.73
N ARG A 199 17.23 -11.92 2.16
CA ARG A 199 16.57 -12.54 3.32
C ARG A 199 16.79 -11.71 4.59
N ARG A 200 18.05 -11.47 4.95
CA ARG A 200 18.44 -10.78 6.20
C ARG A 200 17.99 -9.33 6.27
N ARG A 201 17.93 -8.62 5.14
CA ARG A 201 17.67 -7.16 5.10
C ARG A 201 16.25 -6.79 4.73
N VAL A 202 15.50 -7.69 4.07
CA VAL A 202 14.17 -7.40 3.55
C VAL A 202 13.16 -8.41 4.06
N ILE A 203 13.31 -9.68 3.72
CA ILE A 203 12.24 -10.68 3.93
C ILE A 203 12.06 -10.98 5.41
N ASP A 204 13.12 -11.40 6.10
CA ASP A 204 13.03 -11.87 7.48
C ASP A 204 12.60 -10.74 8.43
N PRO A 205 13.15 -9.50 8.35
CA PRO A 205 12.67 -8.37 9.17
C PRO A 205 11.23 -7.96 8.86
N SER A 206 10.81 -8.04 7.59
CA SER A 206 9.42 -7.72 7.21
C SER A 206 8.44 -8.75 7.77
N VAL A 207 8.79 -10.03 7.69
CA VAL A 207 7.99 -11.13 8.27
C VAL A 207 7.87 -10.98 9.79
N GLU A 208 8.99 -10.72 10.48
CA GLU A 208 9.00 -10.51 11.93
C GLU A 208 8.08 -9.36 12.33
N GLN A 209 8.23 -8.20 11.67
CA GLN A 209 7.42 -7.03 11.97
C GLN A 209 5.92 -7.24 11.68
N VAL A 210 5.58 -7.92 10.58
CA VAL A 210 4.18 -8.22 10.24
C VAL A 210 3.55 -9.12 11.31
N ASN A 211 4.27 -10.16 11.74
CA ASN A 211 3.79 -11.09 12.77
C ASN A 211 3.65 -10.43 14.14
N GLU A 212 4.51 -9.45 14.46
CA GLU A 212 4.45 -8.73 15.73
C GLU A 212 3.30 -7.71 15.78
N LYS A 213 3.01 -7.04 14.67
CA LYS A 213 2.21 -5.79 14.67
C LYS A 213 0.87 -5.87 13.95
N THR A 214 0.52 -6.99 13.33
CA THR A 214 -0.67 -7.07 12.48
C THR A 214 -1.60 -8.23 12.85
N ASP A 215 -2.73 -8.34 12.14
CA ASP A 215 -3.76 -9.38 12.28
C ASP A 215 -3.44 -10.68 11.50
N VAL A 216 -2.20 -10.88 11.07
CA VAL A 216 -1.80 -12.10 10.34
C VAL A 216 -0.44 -12.60 10.78
N ASN A 217 -0.30 -13.93 10.75
CA ASN A 217 0.98 -14.59 10.84
C ASN A 217 1.41 -15.06 9.45
N VAL A 218 2.58 -14.62 9.01
CA VAL A 218 3.20 -14.98 7.74
C VAL A 218 4.50 -15.73 7.97
N ARG A 219 4.75 -16.73 7.12
CA ARG A 219 6.03 -17.42 7.00
C ARG A 219 6.49 -17.40 5.55
N CYS A 220 7.79 -17.24 5.34
CA CYS A 220 8.40 -17.24 4.01
C CYS A 220 9.54 -18.26 3.93
N LYS A 221 9.42 -19.25 3.04
CA LYS A 221 10.44 -20.27 2.78
C LYS A 221 10.94 -20.20 1.35
N ASP A 222 12.22 -20.47 1.15
CA ASP A 222 12.77 -20.59 -0.20
C ASP A 222 12.34 -21.92 -0.82
N VAL A 223 11.83 -21.86 -2.05
CA VAL A 223 11.72 -23.00 -2.95
C VAL A 223 12.99 -23.03 -3.79
N ARG A 224 13.69 -24.17 -3.81
CA ARG A 224 15.01 -24.30 -4.40
C ARG A 224 15.04 -25.34 -5.51
N ASP A 225 15.83 -25.05 -6.54
CA ASP A 225 16.32 -26.02 -7.52
C ASP A 225 17.81 -26.25 -7.25
N GLY A 226 18.14 -27.41 -6.68
CA GLY A 226 19.44 -27.66 -6.06
C GLY A 226 19.77 -26.61 -4.99
N GLN A 227 20.86 -25.87 -5.20
CA GLN A 227 21.29 -24.80 -4.29
C GLN A 227 20.66 -23.43 -4.61
N THR A 228 19.98 -23.31 -5.74
CA THR A 228 19.49 -22.03 -6.26
C THR A 228 18.05 -21.75 -5.78
N PRO A 229 17.79 -20.66 -5.05
CA PRO A 229 16.43 -20.21 -4.74
C PRO A 229 15.71 -19.73 -6.01
N ILE A 230 14.61 -20.40 -6.37
CA ILE A 230 13.82 -20.10 -7.57
C ILE A 230 12.53 -19.33 -7.22
N ALA A 231 11.96 -19.58 -6.05
CA ALA A 231 10.76 -18.89 -5.58
C ALA A 231 10.73 -18.71 -4.06
N LEU A 232 9.91 -17.78 -3.61
CA LEU A 232 9.55 -17.56 -2.22
C LEU A 232 8.14 -18.11 -1.99
N GLN A 233 8.02 -19.12 -1.13
CA GLN A 233 6.75 -19.65 -0.69
C GLN A 233 6.29 -18.93 0.57
N TRP A 234 5.24 -18.15 0.41
CA TRP A 234 4.54 -17.44 1.48
C TRP A 234 3.42 -18.33 2.01
N THR A 235 3.33 -18.46 3.32
CA THR A 235 2.25 -19.18 4.02
C THR A 235 1.64 -18.25 5.05
N VAL A 236 0.31 -18.13 5.06
CA VAL A 236 -0.41 -17.20 5.94
C VAL A 236 -1.36 -17.97 6.85
N GLU A 237 -1.31 -17.64 8.13
CA GLU A 237 -2.23 -18.10 9.16
C GLU A 237 -2.93 -16.87 9.72
N SER A 238 -4.24 -16.97 9.90
CA SER A 238 -5.00 -15.86 10.49
C SER A 238 -4.81 -15.96 11.99
N THR A 239 -4.53 -14.83 12.64
CA THR A 239 -4.51 -14.75 14.10
C THR A 239 -5.90 -14.58 14.69
N ASP A 240 -6.95 -14.51 13.87
CA ASP A 240 -8.35 -14.43 14.35
C ASP A 240 -8.84 -15.78 14.87
N SER A 241 -8.21 -16.24 15.95
CA SER A 241 -8.85 -17.04 16.97
C SER A 241 -9.41 -16.09 18.05
N GLY A 242 -10.65 -15.62 17.84
CA GLY A 242 -11.55 -15.18 18.91
C GLY A 242 -11.13 -13.99 19.78
N ARG A 243 -10.74 -12.85 19.19
CA ARG A 243 -10.79 -11.56 19.91
C ARG A 243 -12.04 -10.81 19.47
N ASN A 244 -12.99 -10.72 20.38
CA ASN A 244 -14.29 -10.06 20.23
C ASN A 244 -14.20 -8.81 19.35
N GLU A 245 -15.01 -8.83 18.30
CA GLU A 245 -15.48 -7.62 17.64
C GLU A 245 -16.38 -6.91 18.65
N ASP A 246 -15.86 -5.84 19.26
CA ASP A 246 -16.62 -4.63 19.62
C ASP A 246 -15.69 -3.68 20.41
N GLU A 247 -15.44 -2.52 19.78
CA GLU A 247 -15.08 -1.18 20.29
C GLU A 247 -14.30 -0.37 19.22
#